data_AF-A0AAW7YSY1-F1
#
_entry.id   AF-A0AAW7YSY1-F1
#
_cell.length_a   1.000
_cell.length_b   1.000
_cell.length_c   1.000
_cell.angle_alpha   90.00
_cell.angle_beta   90.00
_cell.angle_gamma   90.00
#
_symmetry.space_group_name_H-M   'P 1'
#
loop_
_entity.id
_entity.type
_entity.pdbx_description
1 polymer ?
#
loop_
_entity_poly.entity_id
_entity_poly.type
_entity_poly.pdbx_seq_one_letter_code
_entity_poly.pdbx_strand_id
1 'polypeptide(L)' 'MSIEIDPREIELNLLDHLKGLGFNRLSFGFQDTNLKVQEAINRVQDSDFVDQLIKRGRSLGFESINLDVIYGLPHQSAE' A
#
# COMPACT_ATOMS: atom_id res chain seq x y z
N MET A 1 14.09 10.88 -2.04
CA MET A 1 14.21 9.79 -1.06
C MET A 1 12.96 8.93 -1.13
N SER A 2 13.10 7.60 -1.19
CA SER A 2 11.97 6.66 -1.27
C SER A 2 11.87 5.80 -0.02
N ILE A 3 10.66 5.34 0.30
CA ILE A 3 10.37 4.42 1.40
C ILE A 3 9.34 3.38 0.96
N GLU A 4 9.50 2.16 1.46
CA GLU A 4 8.55 1.06 1.32
C GLU A 4 7.71 0.94 2.60
N ILE A 5 6.40 0.74 2.44
CA ILE A 5 5.43 0.78 3.53
C ILE A 5 4.52 -0.44 3.46
N ASP A 6 4.38 -1.14 4.59
CA ASP A 6 3.30 -2.10 4.81
C ASP A 6 2.05 -1.35 5.32
N PRO A 7 0.92 -1.36 4.59
CA PRO A 7 -0.24 -0.55 4.94
C PRO A 7 -1.11 -1.13 6.06
N ARG A 8 -0.76 -2.28 6.66
CA ARG A 8 -1.65 -2.99 7.62
C ARG A 8 -1.70 -2.38 9.02
N GLU A 9 -0.60 -1.81 9.50
CA GLU A 9 -0.47 -1.34 10.90
C GLU A 9 0.14 0.06 10.94
N ILE A 10 -0.46 0.99 10.20
CA ILE A 10 -0.03 2.39 10.15
C ILE A 10 -1.22 3.32 10.22
N GLU A 11 -0.96 4.58 10.60
CA GLU A 11 -1.95 5.65 10.60
C GLU A 11 -1.75 6.58 9.39
N LEU A 12 -2.81 7.24 8.93
CA LEU A 12 -2.74 8.16 7.78
C LEU A 12 -1.75 9.32 7.99
N ASN A 13 -1.56 9.76 9.24
CA ASN A 13 -0.65 10.84 9.60
C ASN A 13 0.83 10.47 9.45
N LEU A 14 1.17 9.20 9.25
CA LEU A 14 2.52 8.76 8.95
C LEU A 14 3.05 9.46 7.69
N LEU A 15 2.19 9.63 6.66
CA LEU A 15 2.60 10.24 5.40
C LEU A 15 2.98 11.73 5.56
N ASP A 16 2.30 12.45 6.45
CA ASP A 16 2.64 13.82 6.82
C ASP A 16 4.04 13.89 7.43
N HIS A 17 4.31 12.98 8.39
CA HIS A 17 5.61 12.91 9.05
C HIS A 17 6.72 12.60 8.04
N LEU A 18 6.53 11.59 7.19
CA LEU A 18 7.49 11.20 6.15
C LEU A 18 7.76 12.35 5.15
N LYS A 19 6.71 13.10 4.77
CA LYS A 19 6.87 14.26 3.90
C LYS A 19 7.73 15.34 4.57
N GLY A 20 7.51 15.60 5.86
CA GLY A 20 8.32 16.53 6.66
C GLY A 20 9.79 16.12 6.79
N LEU A 21 10.09 14.82 6.74
CA LEU A 21 11.44 14.27 6.73
C LEU A 21 12.11 14.31 5.33
N GLY A 22 11.42 14.77 4.30
CA GLY A 22 11.95 14.89 2.94
C GLY A 22 11.79 13.64 2.07
N PHE A 23 10.97 12.67 2.48
CA PHE A 23 10.54 11.60 1.57
C PHE A 23 9.64 12.17 0.49
N ASN A 24 9.86 11.72 -0.76
CA ASN A 24 9.12 12.21 -1.91
C ASN A 24 8.58 11.11 -2.82
N ARG A 25 8.89 9.84 -2.53
CA ARG A 25 8.33 8.67 -3.22
C ARG A 25 7.91 7.58 -2.24
N LEU A 26 6.79 6.92 -2.53
CA LEU A 26 6.21 5.85 -1.71
C LEU A 26 6.11 4.54 -2.52
N SER A 27 6.33 3.40 -1.89
CA SER A 27 5.95 2.08 -2.39
C SER A 27 5.12 1.35 -1.34
N PHE A 28 3.97 0.78 -1.72
CA PHE A 28 3.13 0.00 -0.80
C PHE A 28 3.08 -1.47 -1.22
N GLY A 29 3.28 -2.37 -0.24
CA GLY A 29 3.10 -3.80 -0.43
C GLY A 29 1.62 -4.19 -0.46
N PHE A 30 0.98 -4.13 -1.63
CA PHE A 30 -0.46 -4.35 -1.80
C PHE A 30 -0.84 -5.82 -2.07
N GLN A 31 -0.05 -6.52 -2.90
CA GLN A 31 -0.23 -7.91 -3.33
C GLN A 31 -1.54 -8.25 -4.03
N ASP A 32 -2.67 -8.25 -3.32
CA ASP A 32 -3.99 -8.66 -3.83
C ASP A 32 -5.13 -8.07 -2.95
N THR A 33 -6.29 -7.83 -3.54
CA THR A 33 -7.52 -7.35 -2.87
C THR A 33 -8.48 -8.47 -2.47
N ASN A 34 -8.32 -9.67 -3.02
CA ASN A 34 -9.18 -10.82 -2.76
C ASN A 34 -8.91 -11.39 -1.37
N LEU A 35 -9.92 -11.32 -0.50
CA LEU A 35 -9.84 -11.81 0.86
C LEU A 35 -9.37 -13.27 0.96
N LYS A 36 -9.79 -14.15 0.05
CA LYS A 36 -9.36 -15.56 0.08
C LYS A 36 -7.87 -15.71 -0.22
N VAL A 37 -7.35 -14.91 -1.15
CA VAL A 37 -5.92 -14.88 -1.46
C VAL A 37 -5.15 -14.36 -0.25
N GLN A 38 -5.61 -13.25 0.33
CA GLN A 38 -5.02 -12.63 1.51
C GLN A 38 -4.98 -13.57 2.72
N GLU A 39 -6.08 -14.26 3.02
CA GLU A 39 -6.13 -15.26 4.09
C GLU A 39 -5.14 -16.40 3.84
N ALA A 40 -5.06 -16.91 2.61
CA ALA A 40 -4.15 -17.99 2.24
C ALA A 40 -2.67 -17.61 2.36
N ILE A 41 -2.32 -16.32 2.24
CA ILE A 41 -0.95 -15.81 2.43
C ILE A 41 -0.73 -15.14 3.78
N ASN A 42 -1.69 -15.24 4.71
CA ASN A 42 -1.66 -14.60 6.03
C ASN A 42 -1.40 -13.08 5.97
N ARG A 43 -2.09 -12.40 5.05
CA ARG A 43 -1.95 -10.97 4.79
C ARG A 43 -3.28 -10.27 4.57
N VAL A 44 -4.19 -10.41 5.52
CA VAL A 44 -5.45 -9.65 5.52
C VAL A 44 -5.14 -8.16 5.69
N GLN A 45 -5.71 -7.34 4.81
CA GLN A 45 -5.54 -5.89 4.82
C GLN A 45 -6.81 -5.19 4.31
N ASP A 46 -7.03 -3.96 4.76
CA ASP A 46 -8.15 -3.13 4.32
C ASP A 46 -7.79 -2.40 3.02
N SER A 47 -8.49 -2.74 1.93
CA SER A 47 -8.28 -2.10 0.63
C SER A 47 -8.73 -0.63 0.60
N ASP A 48 -9.78 -0.28 1.37
CA ASP A 48 -10.26 1.10 1.47
C ASP A 48 -9.25 1.97 2.22
N PHE A 49 -8.57 1.39 3.22
CA PHE A 49 -7.48 2.07 3.92
C PHE A 49 -6.28 2.33 3.00
N VAL A 50 -5.91 1.37 2.15
CA VAL A 50 -4.86 1.57 1.13
C VAL A 50 -5.24 2.69 0.16
N ASP A 51 -6.50 2.76 -0.30
CA ASP A 51 -6.97 3.85 -1.15
C ASP A 51 -6.88 5.22 -0.44
N GLN A 52 -7.21 5.28 0.86
CA GLN A 52 -7.03 6.49 1.66
C GLN A 52 -5.56 6.91 1.76
N LEU A 53 -4.63 5.98 1.96
CA LEU A 53 -3.18 6.24 1.96
C LEU A 53 -2.71 6.81 0.62
N ILE A 54 -3.16 6.23 -0.50
CA ILE A 54 -2.81 6.72 -1.84
C ILE A 54 -3.34 8.14 -2.05
N LYS A 55 -4.62 8.39 -1.72
CA LYS A 55 -5.23 9.73 -1.82
C LYS A 55 -4.49 10.74 -0.95
N ARG A 56 -4.13 10.37 0.28
CA ARG A 56 -3.36 11.21 1.19
C ARG A 56 -1.98 11.53 0.61
N GLY A 57 -1.24 10.51 0.15
CA GLY A 57 0.07 10.68 -0.48
C GLY A 57 0.02 11.63 -1.69
N ARG A 58 -0.99 11.50 -2.57
CA ARG A 58 -1.18 12.44 -3.68
C ARG A 58 -1.44 13.86 -3.20
N SER A 59 -2.30 14.03 -2.18
CA SER A 59 -2.61 15.35 -1.62
C SER A 59 -1.41 16.05 -0.99
N LEU A 60 -0.45 15.29 -0.45
CA LEU A 60 0.80 15.79 0.12
C LEU A 60 1.90 16.06 -0.93
N GLY A 61 1.64 15.78 -2.21
CA GLY A 61 2.59 16.01 -3.29
C GLY A 61 3.78 15.05 -3.27
N PHE A 62 3.57 13.77 -2.94
CA PHE A 62 4.56 12.74 -3.27
C PHE A 62 4.66 12.63 -4.81
N GLU A 63 5.89 12.62 -5.33
CA GLU A 63 6.17 12.63 -6.77
C GLU A 63 5.76 11.32 -7.45
N SER A 64 5.90 10.20 -6.73
CA SER A 64 5.48 8.89 -7.22
C SER A 64 4.96 8.01 -6.08
N ILE A 65 3.96 7.20 -6.41
CA ILE A 65 3.39 6.18 -5.53
C ILE A 65 3.37 4.88 -6.33
N ASN A 66 4.07 3.87 -5.84
CA ASN A 66 4.10 2.52 -6.40
C ASN A 66 3.24 1.58 -5.54
N LEU A 67 2.62 0.59 -6.19
CA LEU A 67 1.90 -0.51 -5.52
C LEU A 67 2.48 -1.82 -6.02
N ASP A 68 3.02 -2.62 -5.10
CA ASP A 68 3.56 -3.93 -5.41
C ASP A 68 2.42 -4.95 -5.45
N VAL A 69 2.26 -5.62 -6.59
CA VAL A 69 1.22 -6.64 -6.85
C VAL A 69 1.92 -7.94 -7.20
N ILE A 70 1.37 -9.09 -6.77
CA ILE A 70 1.96 -10.41 -7.03
C ILE A 70 0.94 -11.27 -7.76
N TYR A 71 1.39 -11.92 -8.84
CA TYR A 71 0.60 -12.91 -9.57
C TYR A 71 1.05 -14.34 -9.23
N GLY A 72 0.14 -15.30 -9.38
CA GLY A 72 0.38 -16.72 -9.07
C GLY A 72 0.18 -17.08 -7.60
N LEU A 73 -0.47 -16.23 -6.81
CA LEU A 73 -0.80 -16.53 -5.42
C LEU A 73 -1.89 -17.62 -5.32
N PRO A 74 -1.97 -18.36 -4.20
CA PRO A 74 -3.04 -19.31 -3.96
C PRO A 74 -4.40 -18.67 -4.19
N HIS A 75 -5.28 -19.37 -4.91
CA HIS A 75 -6.65 -18.92 -5.25
C HIS A 75 -6.75 -17.77 -6.27
N GLN A 76 -5.65 -17.26 -6.83
CA GLN A 76 -5.72 -16.39 -8.01
C GLN A 76 -6.05 -17.19 -9.27
N SER A 77 -6.85 -16.59 -10.14
CA SER A 77 -7.16 -17.06 -11.49
C SER A 77 -6.83 -15.96 -12.50
N ALA A 78 -6.70 -16.32 -13.77
CA ALA A 78 -6.44 -15.37 -14.86
C ALA A 78 -7.72 -14.73 -15.44
N GLU A 79 -8.84 -14.88 -14.74
CA GLU A 79 -10.17 -14.41 -15.17
C GLU A 79 -10.25 -12.90 -15.39
#